data_AF-K4A2L6-F1
#
_entry.id   AF-K4A2L6-F1
#
_cell.length_a   1.000
_cell.length_b   1.000
_cell.length_c   1.000
_cell.angle_alpha   90.00
_cell.angle_beta   90.00
_cell.angle_gamma   90.00
#
_symmetry.space_group_name_H-M   'P 1'
#
loop_
_entity.id
_entity.type
_entity.pdbx_description
1 polymer ?
#
loop_
_entity_poly.entity_id
_entity_poly.type
_entity_poly.pdbx_seq_one_letter_code
_entity_poly.pdbx_strand_id
1 'polypeptide(L)'
;MAPSAVSLLAVAVALLGVLQPAATSPPPSPPAAPATGPPVSCASTLYNLFSCTPFLSTGTPLAGPPASCCATLRATLASPDSICLCHLIDGWFNQFANVNIDAVRLALLPIVCLAIVPPELPYVCSALRDSVASTVPPAPPAATLPRAALKDSVARRG
;
A
#
# COMPACT_ATOMS: atom_id res chain seq x y z
N MET A 1 -3.36 -63.81 20.15
CA MET A 1 -2.00 -63.62 19.61
C MET A 1 -2.07 -63.61 18.09
N ALA A 2 -2.02 -62.44 17.46
CA ALA A 2 -1.72 -62.29 16.02
C ALA A 2 -1.32 -60.83 15.71
N PRO A 3 -0.06 -60.43 15.98
CA PRO A 3 0.46 -59.12 15.61
C PRO A 3 1.42 -59.29 14.43
N SER A 4 0.89 -59.47 13.22
CA SER A 4 1.76 -59.64 12.03
C SER A 4 1.35 -58.78 10.83
N ALA A 5 0.19 -58.12 10.89
CA ALA A 5 -0.29 -57.29 9.78
C ALA A 5 0.14 -55.81 9.87
N VAL A 6 0.51 -55.31 11.06
CA VAL A 6 0.76 -53.88 11.28
C VAL A 6 2.15 -53.44 10.76
N SER A 7 3.13 -54.34 10.70
CA SER A 7 4.51 -53.99 10.31
C SER A 7 4.72 -53.75 8.82
N LEU A 8 3.90 -54.31 7.93
CA LEU A 8 4.11 -54.16 6.48
C LEU A 8 3.65 -52.80 5.95
N LEU A 9 2.60 -52.21 6.55
CA LEU A 9 2.09 -50.89 6.18
C LEU A 9 3.09 -49.77 6.51
N ALA A 10 3.85 -49.90 7.60
CA ALA A 10 4.85 -48.89 7.99
C ALA A 10 6.04 -48.81 7.01
N VAL A 11 6.45 -49.94 6.43
CA VAL A 11 7.57 -50.00 5.47
C VAL A 11 7.15 -49.41 4.11
N ALA A 12 5.91 -49.63 3.67
CA ALA A 12 5.42 -49.08 2.41
C ALA A 12 5.31 -47.54 2.42
N VAL A 13 4.97 -46.93 3.56
CA VAL A 13 4.89 -45.46 3.70
C VAL A 13 6.30 -44.83 3.71
N ALA A 14 7.30 -45.51 4.25
CA ALA A 14 8.68 -45.00 4.27
C ALA A 14 9.32 -44.97 2.86
N LEU A 15 8.95 -45.91 1.98
CA LEU A 15 9.48 -45.97 0.60
C LEU A 15 8.85 -44.96 -0.37
N LEU A 16 7.68 -44.40 -0.06
CA LEU A 16 7.04 -43.37 -0.88
C LEU A 16 7.56 -41.94 -0.62
N GLY A 17 8.42 -41.75 0.39
CA GLY A 17 8.97 -40.43 0.77
C GLY A 17 10.18 -39.95 -0.06
N VAL A 18 10.75 -40.78 -0.94
CA VAL A 18 12.02 -40.48 -1.64
C VAL A 18 11.87 -40.04 -3.09
N LEU A 19 10.65 -40.00 -3.64
CA LEU A 19 10.39 -39.48 -4.98
C LEU A 19 9.90 -38.04 -4.92
N GLN A 20 10.77 -37.14 -4.45
CA GLN A 20 10.55 -35.71 -4.64
C GLN A 20 10.79 -35.42 -6.13
N PRO A 21 9.78 -34.95 -6.89
CA PRO A 21 10.06 -34.37 -8.20
C PRO A 21 10.99 -33.19 -7.94
N ALA A 22 12.12 -33.15 -8.62
CA ALA A 22 12.91 -31.93 -8.71
C ALA A 22 11.96 -30.84 -9.23
N ALA A 23 11.46 -30.00 -8.33
CA ALA A 23 10.63 -28.88 -8.65
C ALA A 23 11.45 -28.01 -9.59
N THR A 24 11.11 -28.07 -10.88
CA THR A 24 11.64 -27.14 -11.85
C THR A 24 11.09 -25.80 -11.40
N SER A 25 11.92 -25.00 -10.75
CA SER A 25 11.56 -23.65 -10.32
C SER A 25 10.93 -22.93 -11.52
N PRO A 26 9.69 -22.41 -11.40
CA PRO A 26 9.16 -21.55 -12.44
C PRO A 26 10.17 -20.44 -12.69
N PRO A 27 10.39 -20.01 -13.95
CA PRO A 27 11.21 -18.84 -14.21
C PRO A 27 10.70 -17.68 -13.35
N PRO A 28 11.60 -16.86 -12.78
CA PRO A 28 11.19 -15.72 -11.96
C PRO A 28 10.18 -14.90 -12.77
N SER A 29 8.98 -14.74 -12.21
CA SER A 29 7.98 -13.85 -12.80
C SER A 29 8.60 -12.45 -12.91
N PRO A 30 8.38 -11.71 -14.01
CA PRO A 30 8.85 -10.34 -14.11
C PRO A 30 8.33 -9.55 -12.90
N PRO A 31 9.12 -8.61 -12.35
CA PRO A 31 8.68 -7.79 -11.22
C PRO A 31 7.33 -7.18 -11.56
N ALA A 32 6.33 -7.45 -10.72
CA ALA A 32 5.07 -6.75 -10.80
C ALA A 32 5.36 -5.25 -10.73
N ALA A 33 4.82 -4.48 -11.68
CA ALA A 33 4.95 -3.04 -11.67
C ALA A 33 4.52 -2.51 -10.27
N PRO A 34 5.18 -1.48 -9.73
CA PRO A 34 4.82 -0.94 -8.43
C PRO A 34 3.33 -0.60 -8.44
N ALA A 35 2.56 -1.22 -7.54
CA ALA A 35 1.16 -0.88 -7.39
C ALA A 35 1.08 0.59 -6.94
N THR A 36 0.56 1.46 -7.80
CA THR A 36 0.45 2.91 -7.53
C THR A 36 -0.77 3.28 -6.70
N GLY A 37 -1.38 2.31 -6.01
CA GLY A 37 -2.56 2.52 -5.19
C GLY A 37 -2.57 1.62 -3.95
N PRO A 38 -3.44 1.93 -2.98
CA PRO A 38 -3.65 1.09 -1.82
C PRO A 38 -4.02 -0.32 -2.26
N PRO A 39 -3.65 -1.35 -1.48
CA PRO A 39 -4.12 -2.70 -1.77
C PRO A 39 -5.64 -2.70 -1.83
N VAL A 40 -6.22 -3.54 -2.69
CA VAL A 40 -7.68 -3.61 -2.91
C VAL A 40 -8.47 -3.84 -1.61
N SER A 41 -7.85 -4.49 -0.62
CA SER A 41 -8.39 -4.67 0.73
C SER A 41 -8.59 -3.36 1.49
N CYS A 42 -7.82 -2.32 1.20
CA CYS A 42 -7.92 -1.02 1.84
C CYS A 42 -8.88 -0.06 1.14
N ALA A 43 -9.35 -0.38 -0.07
CA ALA A 43 -10.19 0.51 -0.85
C ALA A 43 -11.50 0.88 -0.12
N SER A 44 -12.16 -0.09 0.51
CA SER A 44 -13.40 0.13 1.27
C SER A 44 -13.17 1.03 2.50
N THR A 45 -12.13 0.74 3.28
CA THR A 45 -11.74 1.52 4.45
C THR A 45 -11.45 2.97 4.09
N LEU A 46 -10.71 3.18 3.00
CA LEU A 46 -10.44 4.52 2.49
C LEU A 46 -11.71 5.19 1.98
N TYR A 47 -12.60 4.46 1.30
CA TYR A 47 -13.87 5.01 0.83
C TYR A 47 -14.73 5.54 1.99
N ASN A 48 -14.75 4.86 3.14
CA ASN A 48 -15.54 5.29 4.29
C ASN A 48 -15.06 6.65 4.86
N LEU A 49 -13.78 7.00 4.66
CA LEU A 49 -13.18 8.26 5.09
C LEU A 49 -13.55 9.44 4.18
N PHE A 50 -14.27 9.22 3.08
CA PHE A 50 -14.78 10.32 2.24
C PHE A 50 -15.65 11.29 3.02
N SER A 51 -16.35 10.79 4.04
CA SER A 51 -17.12 11.63 4.97
C SER A 51 -16.26 12.70 5.67
N CYS A 52 -14.93 12.53 5.73
CA CYS A 52 -14.00 13.49 6.32
C CYS A 52 -13.51 14.59 5.36
N THR A 53 -13.70 14.41 4.04
CA THR A 53 -13.29 15.39 3.02
C THR A 53 -13.74 16.84 3.28
N PRO A 54 -14.96 17.15 3.77
CA PRO A 54 -15.34 18.55 4.02
C PRO A 54 -14.49 19.23 5.10
N PHE A 55 -13.95 18.48 6.06
CA PHE A 55 -13.01 19.04 7.04
C PHE A 55 -11.59 19.12 6.48
N LEU A 56 -11.19 18.08 5.76
CA LEU A 56 -9.83 17.92 5.25
C LEU A 56 -9.52 18.83 4.06
N SER A 57 -10.52 19.30 3.33
CA SER A 57 -10.31 20.08 2.10
C SER A 57 -9.88 21.52 2.39
N THR A 58 -8.85 21.99 1.66
CA THR A 58 -8.40 23.39 1.69
C THR A 58 -9.53 24.35 1.28
N GLY A 59 -9.66 25.49 1.97
CA GLY A 59 -10.63 26.54 1.59
C GLY A 59 -12.06 26.30 2.08
N THR A 60 -12.34 25.19 2.77
CA THR A 60 -13.60 25.01 3.49
C THR A 60 -13.56 25.81 4.81
N PRO A 61 -14.70 26.36 5.27
CA PRO A 61 -14.77 27.06 6.55
C PRO A 61 -14.31 26.13 7.69
N LEU A 62 -13.73 26.70 8.75
CA LEU A 62 -13.26 25.99 9.96
C LEU A 62 -14.42 25.39 10.80
N ALA A 63 -15.48 24.90 10.16
CA ALA A 63 -16.45 24.05 10.82
C ALA A 63 -15.78 22.72 11.17
N GLY A 64 -16.14 22.16 12.33
CA GLY A 64 -15.62 20.86 12.76
C GLY A 64 -15.99 19.73 11.77
N PRO A 65 -15.30 18.58 11.87
CA PRO A 65 -15.62 17.41 11.05
C PRO A 65 -17.04 16.92 11.32
N PRO A 66 -17.73 16.39 10.30
CA PRO A 66 -19.06 15.83 10.49
C PRO A 66 -19.00 14.65 11.47
N ALA A 67 -20.06 14.46 12.25
CA ALA A 67 -20.10 13.39 13.26
C ALA A 67 -19.85 11.99 12.65
N SER A 68 -20.34 11.77 11.42
CA SER A 68 -20.09 10.55 10.66
C SER A 68 -18.61 10.33 10.36
N CYS A 69 -17.85 11.38 10.00
CA CYS A 69 -16.40 11.29 9.82
C CYS A 69 -15.71 10.81 11.09
N CYS A 70 -16.00 11.44 12.24
CA CYS A 70 -15.36 11.04 13.48
C CYS A 70 -15.77 9.64 13.95
N ALA A 71 -17.02 9.24 13.71
CA ALA A 71 -17.47 7.87 13.99
C ALA A 71 -16.68 6.85 13.16
N THR A 72 -16.58 7.09 11.85
CA THR A 72 -15.81 6.23 10.94
C THR A 72 -14.33 6.18 11.34
N LEU A 73 -13.69 7.33 11.58
CA LEU A 73 -12.28 7.39 11.94
C LEU A 73 -11.99 6.57 13.21
N ARG A 74 -12.82 6.71 14.25
CA ARG A 74 -12.66 5.95 15.48
C ARG A 74 -12.86 4.45 15.25
N ALA A 75 -13.87 4.08 14.46
CA ALA A 75 -14.11 2.68 14.12
C ALA A 75 -12.93 2.08 13.37
N THR A 76 -12.37 2.78 12.37
CA THR A 76 -11.19 2.35 11.63
C THR A 76 -9.97 2.21 12.54
N LEU A 77 -9.70 3.20 13.40
CA LEU A 77 -8.56 3.17 14.32
C LEU A 77 -8.67 2.07 15.39
N ALA A 78 -9.89 1.64 15.73
CA ALA A 78 -10.14 0.52 16.63
C ALA A 78 -10.10 -0.85 15.94
N SER A 79 -9.96 -0.88 14.61
CA SER A 79 -9.98 -2.09 13.78
C SER A 79 -8.58 -2.38 13.21
N PRO A 80 -8.29 -3.63 12.79
CA PRO A 80 -7.05 -3.95 12.08
C PRO A 80 -6.89 -3.17 10.77
N ASP A 81 -7.98 -2.63 10.21
CA ASP A 81 -7.95 -1.79 9.01
C ASP A 81 -7.30 -0.41 9.27
N SER A 82 -6.89 -0.10 10.50
CA SER A 82 -6.10 1.10 10.79
C SER A 82 -4.84 1.19 9.92
N ILE A 83 -4.24 0.05 9.53
CA ILE A 83 -3.08 0.02 8.63
C ILE A 83 -3.38 0.65 7.26
N CYS A 84 -4.63 0.57 6.79
CA CYS A 84 -5.04 1.18 5.54
C CYS A 84 -4.96 2.72 5.58
N LEU A 85 -4.92 3.31 6.77
CA LEU A 85 -4.76 4.75 6.94
C LEU A 85 -3.39 5.25 6.46
N CYS A 86 -2.37 4.39 6.42
CA CYS A 86 -1.06 4.74 5.90
C CYS A 86 -1.13 5.24 4.44
N HIS A 87 -2.07 4.70 3.66
CA HIS A 87 -2.24 5.03 2.24
C HIS A 87 -3.00 6.35 1.98
N LEU A 88 -3.55 7.01 3.01
CA LEU A 88 -4.12 8.35 2.81
C LEU A 88 -3.04 9.38 2.41
N ILE A 89 -1.81 9.14 2.85
CA ILE A 89 -0.71 10.11 2.76
C ILE A 89 0.01 10.02 1.39
N ASP A 90 -0.18 8.93 0.65
CA ASP A 90 0.46 8.69 -0.65
C ASP A 90 -0.17 9.51 -1.80
N GLY A 91 -1.10 10.42 -1.49
CA GLY A 91 -1.75 11.28 -2.49
C GLY A 91 -2.87 10.59 -3.28
N TRP A 92 -3.03 9.27 -3.16
CA TRP A 92 -4.17 8.53 -3.73
C TRP A 92 -5.51 9.13 -3.31
N PHE A 93 -5.63 9.52 -2.03
CA PHE A 93 -6.86 10.10 -1.51
C PHE A 93 -7.19 11.44 -2.16
N ASN A 94 -6.18 12.28 -2.44
CA ASN A 94 -6.38 13.55 -3.17
C ASN A 94 -6.88 13.30 -4.60
N GLN A 95 -6.28 12.33 -5.30
CA GLN A 95 -6.65 11.97 -6.67
C GLN A 95 -8.03 11.34 -6.74
N PHE A 96 -8.35 10.46 -5.80
CA PHE A 96 -9.58 9.68 -5.81
C PHE A 96 -10.78 10.49 -5.30
N ALA A 97 -10.58 11.37 -4.32
CA ALA A 97 -11.62 12.27 -3.84
C ALA A 97 -11.71 13.61 -4.60
N ASN A 98 -10.77 13.86 -5.53
CA ASN A 98 -10.66 15.10 -6.31
C ASN A 98 -10.72 16.36 -5.43
N VAL A 99 -10.11 16.28 -4.24
CA VAL A 99 -10.00 17.36 -3.25
C VAL A 99 -8.54 17.56 -2.89
N ASN A 100 -8.19 18.80 -2.56
CA ASN A 100 -6.88 19.13 -2.03
C ASN A 100 -6.94 19.03 -0.50
N ILE A 101 -6.27 18.00 0.06
CA ILE A 101 -6.23 17.71 1.49
C ILE A 101 -5.19 18.62 2.16
N ASP A 102 -5.63 19.37 3.16
CA ASP A 102 -4.77 20.15 4.04
C ASP A 102 -4.09 19.23 5.07
N ALA A 103 -2.77 19.12 5.00
CA ALA A 103 -1.99 18.24 5.87
C ALA A 103 -2.09 18.62 7.36
N VAL A 104 -2.28 19.90 7.67
CA VAL A 104 -2.44 20.39 9.05
C VAL A 104 -3.79 19.95 9.59
N ARG A 105 -4.85 20.09 8.79
CA ARG A 105 -6.19 19.59 9.17
C ARG A 105 -6.22 18.07 9.30
N LEU A 106 -5.51 17.36 8.43
CA LEU A 106 -5.38 15.90 8.56
C LEU A 106 -4.70 15.50 9.88
N ALA A 107 -3.64 16.21 10.29
CA ALA A 107 -2.98 15.99 11.58
C ALA A 107 -3.86 16.37 12.79
N LEU A 108 -4.76 17.35 12.64
CA LEU A 108 -5.70 17.78 13.67
C LEU A 108 -6.93 16.86 13.79
N LEU A 109 -7.31 16.16 12.72
CA LEU A 109 -8.49 15.30 12.66
C LEU A 109 -8.61 14.33 13.85
N PRO A 110 -7.58 13.54 14.22
CA PRO A 110 -7.68 12.64 15.37
C PRO A 110 -7.89 13.39 16.70
N ILE A 111 -7.31 14.58 16.85
CA ILE A 111 -7.48 15.41 18.05
C ILE A 111 -8.91 15.92 18.14
N VAL A 112 -9.43 16.50 17.05
CA VAL A 112 -10.79 17.06 17.00
C VAL A 112 -11.86 15.97 17.15
N CYS A 113 -11.60 14.78 16.59
CA CYS A 113 -12.48 13.63 16.73
C CYS A 113 -12.33 12.89 18.06
N LEU A 114 -11.37 13.26 18.93
CA LEU A 114 -11.03 12.51 20.15
C LEU A 114 -10.79 11.02 19.85
N ALA A 115 -10.09 10.75 18.74
CA ALA A 115 -9.77 9.41 18.31
C ALA A 115 -8.41 8.99 18.86
N ILE A 116 -8.34 7.79 19.42
CA ILE A 116 -7.10 7.22 19.94
C ILE A 116 -6.34 6.62 18.75
N VAL A 117 -5.19 7.21 18.43
CA VAL A 117 -4.29 6.67 17.41
C VAL A 117 -3.36 5.65 18.08
N PRO A 118 -3.32 4.40 17.61
CA PRO A 118 -2.38 3.41 18.15
C PRO A 118 -0.94 3.89 17.96
N PRO A 119 -0.06 3.82 18.99
CA PRO A 119 1.33 4.30 18.89
C PRO A 119 2.16 3.51 17.87
N GLU A 120 1.78 2.26 17.61
CA GLU A 120 2.42 1.41 16.60
C GLU A 120 2.11 1.86 15.17
N LEU A 121 0.96 2.52 14.95
CA LEU A 121 0.47 2.89 13.63
C LEU A 121 1.45 3.78 12.82
N PRO A 122 1.98 4.89 13.37
CA PRO A 122 2.95 5.70 12.64
C PRO A 122 4.24 4.93 12.30
N TYR A 123 4.70 4.04 13.19
CA TYR A 123 5.88 3.21 12.96
C TYR A 123 5.68 2.24 11.79
N VAL A 124 4.55 1.51 11.77
CA VAL A 124 4.24 0.60 10.66
C VAL A 124 4.00 1.34 9.34
N CYS A 125 3.42 2.54 9.38
CA CYS A 125 3.28 3.37 8.17
C CYS A 125 4.64 3.81 7.62
N SER A 126 5.60 4.20 8.48
CA SER A 126 6.96 4.53 8.02
C SER A 126 7.67 3.34 7.39
N ALA A 127 7.59 2.15 8.02
CA ALA A 127 8.21 0.94 7.49
C ALA A 127 7.64 0.50 6.14
N LEU A 128 6.32 0.67 5.94
CA LEU A 128 5.67 0.44 4.65
C LEU A 128 6.22 1.36 3.56
N ARG A 129 6.47 2.63 3.90
CA ARG A 129 7.03 3.61 2.96
C ARG A 129 8.48 3.32 2.59
N ASP A 130 9.31 2.91 3.55
CA ASP A 130 10.70 2.54 3.26
C ASP A 130 10.79 1.29 2.37
N SER A 131 9.87 0.33 2.59
CA SER A 131 9.75 -0.88 1.77
C SER A 131 9.35 -0.57 0.32
N VAL A 132 8.43 0.39 0.11
CA VAL A 132 8.04 0.81 -1.26
C VAL A 132 9.17 1.57 -1.95
N ALA A 133 9.93 2.40 -1.22
CA ALA A 133 11.09 3.12 -1.75
C ALA A 133 12.21 2.16 -2.20
N SER A 134 12.41 1.05 -1.48
CA SER A 134 13.40 0.03 -1.85
C SER A 134 13.00 -0.79 -3.08
N THR A 135 11.70 -0.82 -3.43
CA THR A 135 11.18 -1.61 -4.57
C THR A 135 11.05 -0.75 -5.83
N VAL A 136 11.20 0.58 -5.72
CA VAL A 136 11.37 1.46 -6.88
C VAL A 136 12.83 1.33 -7.33
N PRO A 137 13.15 0.63 -8.44
CA PRO A 137 14.49 0.71 -9.00
C PRO A 137 14.79 2.20 -9.27
N PRO A 138 16.03 2.67 -9.03
CA PRO A 138 16.40 4.03 -9.40
C PRO A 138 15.99 4.22 -10.86
N ALA A 139 15.20 5.27 -11.13
CA ALA A 139 14.83 5.61 -12.48
C ALA A 139 16.12 5.56 -13.33
N PRO A 140 16.15 4.83 -14.47
CA PRO A 140 17.29 4.96 -15.36
C PRO A 140 17.43 6.46 -15.63
N PRO A 141 18.65 7.03 -15.52
CA PRO A 141 18.82 8.46 -15.73
C PRO A 141 18.15 8.79 -17.05
N ALA A 142 17.12 9.63 -17.00
CA ALA A 142 16.45 10.14 -18.19
C ALA A 142 17.59 10.56 -19.11
N ALA A 143 17.71 9.89 -20.25
CA ALA A 143 18.78 10.15 -21.18
C ALA A 143 18.72 11.66 -21.46
N THR A 144 19.67 12.39 -20.88
CA THR A 144 19.84 13.82 -21.09
C THR A 144 20.20 13.93 -22.55
N LEU A 145 19.18 14.07 -23.40
CA LEU A 145 19.37 14.25 -24.81
C LEU A 145 20.19 15.54 -24.92
N PRO A 146 21.46 15.48 -25.37
CA PRO A 146 22.31 16.64 -25.29
C PRO A 146 21.66 17.74 -26.11
N ARG A 147 21.48 18.91 -25.50
CA ARG A 147 20.99 20.14 -26.13
C ARG A 147 21.77 20.51 -27.42
N ALA A 148 22.91 19.86 -27.65
CA ALA A 148 23.67 19.89 -28.89
C ALA A 148 22.98 19.24 -30.10
N ALA A 149 22.14 18.21 -29.93
CA ALA A 149 21.47 17.55 -31.07
C ALA A 149 20.34 18.41 -31.69
N LEU A 150 19.74 19.32 -30.92
CA LEU A 150 18.68 20.22 -31.40
C LEU A 150 19.22 21.33 -32.31
N LYS A 151 20.47 21.80 -32.11
CA LYS A 151 21.06 22.86 -32.95
C LYS A 151 21.46 22.36 -34.35
N ASP A 152 21.94 21.13 -34.47
CA ASP A 152 22.32 20.53 -35.75
C ASP A 152 21.11 20.29 -36.68
N SER A 153 19.92 20.09 -36.11
CA SER A 153 18.69 19.91 -36.88
C SER A 153 18.13 21.22 -37.48
N VAL A 154 18.52 22.38 -36.94
CA VAL A 154 18.14 23.71 -37.45
C VAL A 154 19.10 24.20 -38.53
N ALA A 155 20.40 23.90 -38.41
CA ALA A 155 21.40 24.32 -39.40
C ALA A 155 21.34 23.56 -40.73
N ARG A 156 20.79 22.34 -40.75
CA ARG A 156 20.61 21.50 -41.96
C ARG A 156 19.38 21.86 -42.80
N ARG A 157 18.56 22.82 -42.37
CA ARG A 157 17.27 23.17 -42.97
C ARG A 157 17.22 24.63 -43.47
N GLY A 158 18.39 25.21 -43.73
CA GLY A 158 18.58 26.51 -44.39
C GLY A 158 19.40 26.36 -45.66
#